data_AF-A0A7L5AG10-F1
#
_entry.id   AF-A0A7L5AG10-F1
#
_cell.length_a   1.000
_cell.length_b   1.000
_cell.length_c   1.000
_cell.angle_alpha   90.00
_cell.angle_beta   90.00
_cell.angle_gamma   90.00
#
_symmetry.space_group_name_H-M   'P 1'
#
loop_
_entity.id
_entity.type
_entity.pdbx_description
1 polymer ?
#
loop_
_entity_poly.entity_id
_entity_poly.type
_entity_poly.pdbx_seq_one_letter_code
_entity_poly.pdbx_strand_id
1 'polypeptide(L)'
;MADENGWPLDWLNTNAGKFIPRYGADPEWETIYSSDDITVEVASSPALPAMKLNASRPGRDTQDIAKLLALWEIPDIEAAEQLLSQFYPGDGLPDRALRILGPVFAQRLPAAPETPPFPVLGLLSQAHGEENYGAPDAHLPRPPLSFRSGARHFPELVTHGDGHQDANDGPQLG
;
A
#
# COMPACT_ATOMS: atom_id res chain seq x y z
N MET A 1 -9.08 -26.69 -20.75
CA MET A 1 -8.38 -25.40 -20.50
C MET A 1 -9.34 -24.23 -20.67
N ALA A 2 -9.09 -23.10 -19.97
CA ALA A 2 -9.84 -21.81 -19.95
C ALA A 2 -11.32 -21.83 -20.43
N ASP A 3 -11.56 -22.00 -21.73
CA ASP A 3 -12.87 -22.13 -22.36
C ASP A 3 -13.74 -23.24 -21.73
N GLU A 4 -13.15 -24.38 -21.37
CA GLU A 4 -13.83 -25.49 -20.68
C GLU A 4 -14.32 -25.12 -19.28
N ASN A 5 -13.72 -24.09 -18.66
CA ASN A 5 -14.11 -23.55 -17.35
C ASN A 5 -14.92 -22.25 -17.47
N GLY A 6 -15.21 -21.79 -18.69
CA GLY A 6 -15.86 -20.49 -18.95
C GLY A 6 -15.02 -19.29 -18.49
N TRP A 7 -13.71 -19.45 -18.36
CA TRP A 7 -12.82 -18.38 -17.94
C TRP A 7 -12.39 -17.53 -19.13
N PRO A 8 -12.15 -16.21 -18.93
CA PRO A 8 -11.52 -15.39 -19.96
C PRO A 8 -10.23 -16.04 -20.46
N LEU A 9 -9.94 -15.97 -21.75
CA LEU A 9 -8.72 -16.54 -22.32
C LEU A 9 -7.44 -15.99 -21.66
N ASP A 10 -7.50 -14.77 -21.13
CA ASP A 10 -6.43 -14.09 -20.43
C ASP A 10 -6.53 -14.22 -18.90
N TRP A 11 -7.29 -15.18 -18.37
CA TRP A 11 -7.49 -15.34 -16.92
C TRP A 11 -6.18 -15.44 -16.13
N LEU A 12 -5.14 -16.03 -16.73
CA LEU A 12 -3.77 -16.06 -16.22
C LEU A 12 -2.87 -15.21 -17.12
N ASN A 13 -2.43 -14.06 -16.62
CA ASN A 13 -1.60 -13.11 -17.38
C ASN A 13 -0.64 -12.33 -16.47
N THR A 14 0.29 -11.59 -17.08
CA THR A 14 1.31 -10.78 -16.38
C THR A 14 0.98 -9.28 -16.32
N ASN A 15 -0.23 -8.87 -16.72
CA ASN A 15 -0.62 -7.46 -16.82
C ASN A 15 -0.62 -6.73 -15.48
N ALA A 16 -0.71 -7.47 -14.37
CA ALA A 16 -0.64 -6.93 -13.02
C ALA A 16 0.78 -6.49 -12.62
N GLY A 17 1.83 -7.01 -13.26
CA GLY A 17 3.22 -6.77 -12.88
C GLY A 17 3.65 -5.29 -12.95
N LYS A 18 2.94 -4.47 -13.74
CA LYS A 18 3.18 -3.02 -13.82
C LYS A 18 2.77 -2.23 -12.57
N PHE A 19 1.99 -2.84 -11.68
CA PHE A 19 1.57 -2.23 -10.43
C PHE A 19 2.42 -2.66 -9.24
N ILE A 20 3.41 -3.53 -9.43
CA ILE A 20 4.28 -3.95 -8.33
C ILE A 20 5.31 -2.82 -8.04
N PRO A 21 5.45 -2.36 -6.79
CA PRO A 21 6.51 -1.42 -6.39
C PRO A 21 7.90 -1.94 -6.79
N ARG A 22 8.73 -1.07 -7.37
CA ARG A 22 10.11 -1.44 -7.78
C ARG A 22 11.21 -0.68 -7.05
N TYR A 23 10.90 0.52 -6.56
CA TYR A 23 11.91 1.46 -6.05
C TYR A 23 11.60 1.99 -4.64
N GLY A 24 10.43 1.66 -4.08
CA GLY A 24 10.03 2.03 -2.72
C GLY A 24 10.21 0.89 -1.72
N ALA A 25 9.40 0.92 -0.66
CA ALA A 25 9.30 -0.15 0.32
C ALA A 25 8.99 -1.50 -0.36
N ASP A 26 9.55 -2.57 0.19
CA ASP A 26 9.28 -3.94 -0.24
C ASP A 26 7.79 -4.24 0.01
N PRO A 27 7.03 -4.72 -0.99
CA PRO A 27 5.66 -5.12 -0.77
C PRO A 27 5.50 -6.30 0.19
N GLU A 28 6.56 -7.02 0.55
CA GLU A 28 6.57 -8.19 1.45
C GLU A 28 5.51 -9.23 1.08
N TRP A 29 5.90 -10.27 0.34
CA TRP A 29 4.96 -11.27 -0.17
C TRP A 29 4.71 -12.39 0.85
N GLU A 30 3.43 -12.69 1.10
CA GLU A 30 2.98 -13.81 1.89
C GLU A 30 2.51 -14.94 0.96
N THR A 31 3.14 -16.10 1.04
CA THR A 31 2.73 -17.30 0.30
C THR A 31 1.50 -17.92 0.96
N ILE A 32 0.38 -17.97 0.22
CA ILE A 32 -0.87 -18.58 0.70
C ILE A 32 -1.10 -19.99 0.12
N TYR A 33 -0.39 -20.34 -0.95
CA TYR A 33 -0.35 -21.68 -1.53
C TYR A 33 0.95 -21.89 -2.31
N SER A 34 1.50 -23.09 -2.25
CA SER A 34 2.67 -23.46 -3.03
C SER A 34 2.60 -24.94 -3.41
N SER A 35 2.97 -25.24 -4.66
CA SER A 35 3.23 -26.58 -5.18
C SER A 35 4.47 -26.54 -6.09
N ASP A 36 4.86 -27.68 -6.66
CA ASP A 36 6.00 -27.76 -7.58
C ASP A 36 5.84 -26.86 -8.83
N ASP A 37 4.59 -26.57 -9.23
CA ASP A 37 4.27 -25.85 -10.47
C ASP A 37 3.73 -24.43 -10.25
N ILE A 38 3.08 -24.15 -9.10
CA ILE A 38 2.41 -22.87 -8.86
C ILE A 38 2.58 -22.38 -7.43
N THR A 39 2.96 -21.10 -7.31
CA THR A 39 2.95 -20.35 -6.05
C THR A 39 1.91 -19.26 -6.15
N VAL A 40 1.08 -19.14 -5.11
CA VAL A 40 0.13 -18.04 -4.95
C VAL A 40 0.56 -17.21 -3.75
N GLU A 41 0.79 -15.93 -4.02
CA GLU A 41 1.28 -14.99 -3.03
C GLU A 41 0.39 -13.75 -2.98
N VAL A 42 0.34 -13.13 -1.81
CA VAL A 42 -0.39 -11.89 -1.56
C VAL A 42 0.60 -10.86 -1.05
N ALA A 43 0.56 -9.65 -1.59
CA ALA A 43 1.37 -8.56 -1.06
C ALA A 43 0.94 -8.26 0.37
N SER A 44 1.87 -7.80 1.20
CA SER A 44 1.59 -7.43 2.57
C SER A 44 0.43 -6.44 2.63
N SER A 45 -0.27 -6.50 3.75
CA SER A 45 -1.45 -5.67 3.97
C SER A 45 -1.19 -4.15 3.75
N PRO A 46 -0.03 -3.52 4.08
CA PRO A 46 0.19 -2.09 3.77
C PRO A 46 0.51 -1.81 2.29
N ALA A 47 1.07 -2.76 1.56
CA ALA A 47 1.38 -2.60 0.14
C ALA A 47 0.13 -2.62 -0.75
N LEU A 48 -0.88 -3.41 -0.36
CA LEU A 48 -2.14 -3.54 -1.10
C LEU A 48 -2.89 -2.21 -1.33
N PRO A 49 -3.11 -1.35 -0.31
CA PRO A 49 -3.72 -0.05 -0.54
C PRO A 49 -2.89 0.81 -1.49
N ALA A 50 -1.56 0.84 -1.35
CA ALA A 50 -0.69 1.60 -2.26
C ALA A 50 -0.80 1.10 -3.71
N MET A 51 -0.78 -0.22 -3.92
CA MET A 51 -0.96 -0.83 -5.25
C MET A 51 -2.34 -0.53 -5.85
N LYS A 52 -3.39 -0.55 -5.02
CA LYS A 52 -4.75 -0.20 -5.44
C LYS A 52 -4.87 1.29 -5.78
N LEU A 53 -4.25 2.18 -5.01
CA LEU A 53 -4.19 3.62 -5.30
C LEU A 53 -3.43 3.89 -6.59
N ASN A 54 -2.28 3.24 -6.79
CA ASN A 54 -1.53 3.37 -8.04
C ASN A 54 -2.38 2.88 -9.23
N ALA A 55 -3.07 1.73 -9.10
CA ALA A 55 -3.88 1.16 -10.17
C ALA A 55 -5.17 1.96 -10.49
N SER A 56 -5.90 2.38 -9.45
CA SER A 56 -7.10 3.23 -9.47
C SER A 56 -8.01 3.03 -10.69
N ARG A 57 -8.34 1.77 -11.00
CA ARG A 57 -9.19 1.42 -12.14
C ARG A 57 -10.64 1.83 -11.83
N PRO A 58 -11.22 2.79 -12.55
CA PRO A 58 -12.56 3.30 -12.25
C PRO A 58 -13.60 2.17 -12.25
N GLY A 59 -14.53 2.20 -11.28
CA GLY A 59 -15.59 1.20 -11.12
C GLY A 59 -15.14 -0.13 -10.52
N ARG A 60 -13.87 -0.52 -10.67
CA ARG A 60 -13.32 -1.76 -10.12
C ARG A 60 -12.67 -1.57 -8.75
N ASP A 61 -11.81 -0.57 -8.62
CA ASP A 61 -10.98 -0.43 -7.42
C ASP A 61 -11.63 0.44 -6.32
N THR A 62 -12.74 1.14 -6.60
CA THR A 62 -13.37 2.09 -5.66
C THR A 62 -13.73 1.45 -4.32
N GLN A 63 -14.41 0.31 -4.32
CA GLN A 63 -14.81 -0.37 -3.08
C GLN A 63 -13.61 -0.97 -2.35
N ASP A 64 -12.66 -1.54 -3.09
CA ASP A 64 -11.44 -2.12 -2.51
C ASP A 64 -10.59 -1.05 -1.83
N ILE A 65 -10.38 0.10 -2.50
CA ILE A 65 -9.67 1.25 -1.94
C ILE A 65 -10.35 1.71 -0.64
N ALA A 66 -11.67 1.91 -0.64
CA ALA A 66 -12.37 2.36 0.57
C ALA A 66 -12.21 1.40 1.76
N LYS A 67 -12.29 0.08 1.52
CA LYS A 67 -12.09 -0.94 2.57
C LYS A 67 -10.64 -0.99 3.06
N LEU A 68 -9.67 -0.91 2.16
CA LEU A 68 -8.25 -0.93 2.51
C LEU A 68 -7.84 0.32 3.29
N LEU A 69 -8.35 1.50 2.92
CA LEU A 69 -8.15 2.73 3.69
C LEU A 69 -8.77 2.63 5.09
N ALA A 70 -9.95 2.02 5.21
CA ALA A 70 -10.59 1.77 6.51
C ALA A 70 -9.78 0.79 7.37
N LEU A 71 -9.29 -0.30 6.77
CA LEU A 71 -8.50 -1.34 7.45
C LEU A 71 -7.17 -0.78 7.98
N TRP A 72 -6.57 0.17 7.27
CA TRP A 72 -5.32 0.83 7.61
C TRP A 72 -5.47 2.18 8.31
N GLU A 73 -6.71 2.54 8.67
CA GLU A 73 -7.06 3.79 9.34
C GLU A 73 -6.49 5.05 8.65
N ILE A 74 -6.44 5.06 7.31
CA ILE A 74 -5.93 6.17 6.51
C ILE A 74 -7.00 7.27 6.42
N PRO A 75 -6.86 8.41 7.12
CA PRO A 75 -7.98 9.30 7.40
C PRO A 75 -8.36 10.23 6.25
N ASP A 76 -7.43 10.54 5.35
CA ASP A 76 -7.58 11.57 4.34
C ASP A 76 -6.66 11.35 3.11
N ILE A 77 -6.76 12.27 2.15
CA ILE A 77 -6.01 12.25 0.89
C ILE A 77 -4.50 12.39 1.15
N GLU A 78 -4.10 13.23 2.10
CA GLU A 78 -2.70 13.48 2.40
C GLU A 78 -2.04 12.21 2.97
N ALA A 79 -2.69 11.52 3.90
CA ALA A 79 -2.22 10.25 4.42
C ALA A 79 -2.18 9.15 3.35
N ALA A 80 -3.14 9.14 2.41
CA ALA A 80 -3.12 8.22 1.28
C ALA A 80 -1.95 8.49 0.31
N GLU A 81 -1.61 9.76 0.09
CA GLU A 81 -0.42 10.15 -0.69
C GLU A 81 0.87 9.73 0.02
N GLN A 82 0.99 10.00 1.33
CA GLN A 82 2.13 9.56 2.13
C GLN A 82 2.32 8.04 2.10
N LEU A 83 1.23 7.27 2.12
CA LEU A 83 1.27 5.81 1.96
C LEU A 83 1.76 5.43 0.54
N LEU A 84 1.22 6.08 -0.50
CA LEU A 84 1.64 5.80 -1.88
C LEU A 84 3.14 6.07 -2.06
N SER A 85 3.64 7.22 -1.59
CA SER A 85 5.04 7.61 -1.75
C SER A 85 6.04 6.68 -1.05
N GLN A 86 5.60 5.92 -0.03
CA GLN A 86 6.45 4.88 0.58
C GLN A 86 6.77 3.76 -0.41
N PHE A 87 5.80 3.36 -1.23
CA PHE A 87 5.96 2.26 -2.20
C PHE A 87 6.33 2.75 -3.61
N TYR A 88 5.96 3.98 -3.97
CA TYR A 88 6.22 4.60 -5.27
C TYR A 88 6.85 6.00 -5.05
N PRO A 89 8.12 6.07 -4.62
CA PRO A 89 8.77 7.34 -4.34
C PRO A 89 8.89 8.18 -5.62
N GLY A 90 8.51 9.45 -5.52
CA GLY A 90 8.50 10.38 -6.65
C GLY A 90 7.20 10.36 -7.47
N ASP A 91 6.32 9.39 -7.26
CA ASP A 91 4.98 9.40 -7.82
C ASP A 91 4.02 10.12 -6.86
N GLY A 92 3.27 11.09 -7.40
CA GLY A 92 2.10 11.66 -6.72
C GLY A 92 0.86 10.79 -6.91
N LEU A 93 -0.21 11.09 -6.18
CA LEU A 93 -1.51 10.43 -6.41
C LEU A 93 -1.95 10.62 -7.88
N PRO A 94 -2.23 9.55 -8.64
CA PRO A 94 -2.76 9.69 -10.00
C PRO A 94 -4.10 10.43 -9.98
N ASP A 95 -4.41 11.24 -11.01
CA ASP A 95 -5.71 11.94 -11.13
C ASP A 95 -6.92 11.02 -10.93
N ARG A 96 -6.81 9.78 -11.42
CA ARG A 96 -7.82 8.74 -11.25
C ARG A 96 -8.03 8.33 -9.78
N ALA A 97 -6.95 8.31 -8.97
CA ALA A 97 -7.02 8.06 -7.55
C ALA A 97 -7.73 9.22 -6.85
N LEU A 98 -7.39 10.47 -7.18
CA LEU A 98 -8.04 11.66 -6.63
C LEU A 98 -9.56 11.67 -6.90
N ARG A 99 -9.98 11.27 -8.09
CA ARG A 99 -11.41 11.11 -8.45
C ARG A 99 -12.14 10.04 -7.62
N ILE A 100 -11.42 9.02 -7.14
CA ILE A 100 -11.96 7.99 -6.25
C ILE A 100 -11.98 8.49 -4.80
N LEU A 101 -10.88 9.08 -4.34
CA LEU A 101 -10.68 9.47 -2.95
C LEU A 101 -11.60 10.60 -2.51
N GLY A 102 -11.84 11.59 -3.36
CA GLY A 102 -12.74 12.71 -3.04
C GLY A 102 -14.13 12.25 -2.58
N PRO A 103 -14.86 11.45 -3.40
CA PRO A 103 -16.13 10.88 -3.00
C PRO A 103 -16.06 9.92 -1.81
N VAL A 104 -15.00 9.11 -1.69
CA VAL A 104 -14.83 8.14 -0.59
C VAL A 104 -14.70 8.84 0.75
N PHE A 105 -13.87 9.88 0.86
CA PHE A 105 -13.71 10.63 2.10
C PHE A 105 -14.91 11.53 2.40
N ALA A 106 -15.56 12.09 1.38
CA ALA A 106 -16.80 12.86 1.56
C ALA A 106 -17.96 12.02 2.14
N GLN A 107 -18.01 10.73 1.80
CA GLN A 107 -19.03 9.79 2.32
C GLN A 107 -18.64 9.12 3.63
N ARG A 108 -17.44 9.42 4.16
CA ARG A 108 -16.76 8.70 5.24
C ARG A 108 -16.37 7.27 4.84
N LEU A 109 -15.25 6.80 5.38
CA LEU A 109 -14.82 5.42 5.18
C LEU A 109 -15.84 4.42 5.77
N PRO A 110 -16.03 3.26 5.13
CA PRO A 110 -16.83 2.18 5.69
C PRO A 110 -16.21 1.66 6.99
N ALA A 111 -16.97 0.84 7.73
CA ALA A 111 -16.38 0.04 8.79
C ALA A 111 -15.29 -0.89 8.21
N ALA A 112 -14.24 -1.14 8.99
CA ALA A 112 -13.23 -2.12 8.61
C ALA A 112 -13.91 -3.49 8.38
N PRO A 113 -13.60 -4.18 7.28
CA PRO A 113 -14.18 -5.49 7.01
C PRO A 113 -13.74 -6.49 8.10
N GLU A 114 -14.61 -7.45 8.41
CA GLU A 114 -14.24 -8.59 9.24
C GLU A 114 -13.16 -9.42 8.54
N THR A 115 -12.23 -9.96 9.32
CA THR A 115 -11.18 -10.85 8.78
C THR A 115 -11.84 -12.13 8.24
N PRO A 116 -11.69 -12.45 6.94
CA PRO A 116 -12.22 -13.69 6.41
C PRO A 116 -11.44 -14.89 6.97
N PRO A 117 -12.02 -16.11 6.97
CA PRO A 117 -11.26 -17.31 7.25
C PRO A 117 -10.12 -17.48 6.24
N PHE A 118 -9.04 -18.16 6.65
CA PHE A 118 -7.92 -18.44 5.76
C PHE A 118 -8.41 -19.21 4.51
N PRO A 119 -7.97 -18.82 3.30
CA PRO A 119 -8.45 -19.46 2.08
C PRO A 119 -8.04 -20.93 2.03
N VAL A 120 -9.00 -21.81 1.78
CA VAL A 120 -8.72 -23.23 1.51
C VAL A 120 -8.37 -23.38 0.03
N LEU A 121 -7.07 -23.46 -0.27
CA LEU A 121 -6.55 -23.64 -1.62
C LEU A 121 -6.14 -25.11 -1.83
N GLY A 122 -6.96 -25.84 -2.60
CA GLY A 122 -6.80 -27.28 -2.86
C GLY A 122 -7.65 -28.17 -1.95
N LEU A 123 -8.25 -29.23 -2.51
CA LEU A 123 -8.84 -30.32 -1.73
C LEU A 123 -7.71 -31.03 -0.95
N LEU A 124 -7.93 -31.31 0.33
CA LEU A 124 -7.13 -32.27 1.09
C LEU A 124 -7.06 -33.60 0.33
N SER A 125 -5.95 -33.86 -0.34
CA SER A 125 -5.53 -35.17 -0.84
C SER A 125 -4.04 -35.03 -1.14
N GLN A 126 -3.14 -35.35 -0.21
CA GLN A 126 -2.91 -36.70 0.28
C GLN A 126 -2.50 -36.71 1.76
N ALA A 127 -2.95 -37.73 2.47
CA ALA A 127 -2.33 -38.17 3.70
C ALA A 127 -0.89 -38.63 3.39
N HIS A 128 0.10 -37.82 3.77
CA HIS A 128 1.46 -38.30 3.98
C HIS A 128 1.95 -37.77 5.32
N GLY A 129 2.01 -38.68 6.29
CA GLY A 129 2.80 -38.56 7.51
C GLY A 129 2.19 -37.67 8.59
N GLU A 130 1.74 -38.29 9.67
CA GLU A 130 1.67 -37.61 10.97
C GLU A 130 3.05 -37.05 11.31
N GLU A 131 3.26 -35.75 11.13
CA GLU A 131 4.22 -35.00 11.95
C GLU A 131 3.52 -33.77 12.51
N ASN A 132 3.49 -33.75 13.84
CA ASN A 132 2.80 -32.83 14.71
C ASN A 132 3.40 -31.41 14.56
N TYR A 133 2.92 -30.63 13.59
CA TYR A 133 3.14 -29.18 13.57
C TYR A 133 2.03 -28.52 14.39
N GLY A 134 2.39 -28.12 15.61
CA GLY A 134 1.53 -27.30 16.46
C GLY A 134 1.05 -26.06 15.70
N ALA A 135 -0.22 -25.71 15.90
CA ALA A 135 -0.84 -24.53 15.32
C ALA A 135 0.04 -23.30 15.55
N PRO A 136 0.42 -22.54 14.50
CA PRO A 136 0.98 -21.22 14.71
C PRO A 136 -0.11 -20.36 15.35
N ASP A 137 0.18 -19.88 16.55
CA ASP A 137 -0.61 -18.91 17.28
C ASP A 137 -1.02 -17.79 16.33
N ALA A 138 -2.31 -17.73 15.99
CA ALA A 138 -2.89 -16.76 15.07
C ALA A 138 -3.01 -15.39 15.76
N HIS A 139 -1.89 -14.88 16.25
CA HIS A 139 -1.72 -13.49 16.62
C HIS A 139 -1.10 -12.78 15.42
N LEU A 140 -1.96 -12.32 14.50
CA LEU A 140 -1.59 -11.17 13.69
C LEU A 140 -1.11 -10.08 14.67
N PRO A 141 0.12 -9.55 14.52
CA PRO A 141 0.52 -8.43 15.34
C PRO A 141 -0.45 -7.29 15.04
N ARG A 142 -1.19 -6.85 16.07
CA ARG A 142 -1.86 -5.54 16.00
C ARG A 142 -0.77 -4.52 15.65
N PRO A 143 -1.01 -3.59 14.72
CA PRO A 143 -0.01 -2.58 14.41
C PRO A 143 0.40 -1.86 15.70
N PRO A 144 1.68 -1.50 15.87
CA PRO A 144 2.07 -0.68 16.99
C PRO A 144 1.21 0.59 17.00
N LEU A 145 0.71 0.97 18.18
CA LEU A 145 -0.11 2.16 18.45
C LEU A 145 0.61 3.51 18.18
N SER A 146 1.60 3.52 17.28
CA SER A 146 2.36 4.69 16.83
C SER A 146 1.65 5.42 15.68
N PHE A 147 0.31 5.50 15.75
CA PHE A 147 -0.46 6.50 15.01
C PHE A 147 -1.36 7.27 15.98
N ARG A 148 -0.78 7.66 17.13
CA ARG A 148 -1.32 8.77 17.94
C ARG A 148 -0.47 9.99 17.68
N SER A 149 -1.08 10.97 17.00
CA SER A 149 -0.79 12.40 17.03
C SER A 149 0.48 12.76 17.81
N GLY A 150 1.62 12.75 17.12
CA GLY A 150 2.87 13.30 17.60
C GLY A 150 3.41 14.20 16.52
N ALA A 151 3.22 15.50 16.68
CA ALA A 151 3.93 16.52 15.92
C ALA A 151 5.42 16.15 15.93
N ARG A 152 5.93 15.66 14.80
CA ARG A 152 7.36 15.53 14.63
C ARG A 152 7.88 16.93 14.32
N HIS A 153 8.44 17.53 15.37
CA HIS A 153 9.40 18.61 15.28
C HIS A 153 10.41 18.26 14.18
N PHE A 154 10.42 19.04 13.10
CA PHE A 154 11.52 19.05 12.15
C PHE A 154 12.79 19.49 12.91
N PRO A 155 13.96 18.87 12.71
CA PRO A 155 15.20 19.56 13.01
C PRO A 155 15.27 20.77 12.08
N GLU A 156 15.22 21.95 12.70
CA GLU A 156 15.49 23.24 12.08
C GLU A 156 16.82 23.12 11.31
N LEU A 157 16.75 23.29 9.99
CA LEU A 157 17.94 23.47 9.19
C LEU A 157 18.64 24.71 9.74
N VAL A 158 19.76 24.50 10.44
CA VAL A 158 20.66 25.58 10.86
C VAL A 158 21.10 26.30 9.60
N THR A 159 20.49 27.45 9.34
CA THR A 159 21.04 28.46 8.46
C THR A 159 22.30 28.99 9.13
N HIS A 160 23.48 28.51 8.71
CA HIS A 160 24.71 29.25 8.91
C HIS A 160 24.63 30.51 8.04
N GLY A 161 24.04 31.56 8.61
CA GLY A 161 24.28 32.92 8.16
C GLY A 161 25.61 33.38 8.73
N ASP A 162 26.70 33.15 8.00
CA ASP A 162 27.87 34.00 8.13
C ASP A 162 27.63 35.24 7.29
N GLY A 163 27.38 36.34 7.99
CA GLY A 163 27.27 37.66 7.40
C GLY A 163 28.63 38.13 6.92
N HIS A 164 28.73 38.41 5.62
CA HIS A 164 29.62 39.45 5.13
C HIS A 164 28.75 40.52 4.47
N GLN A 165 28.38 41.51 5.27
CA GLN A 165 27.88 42.79 4.77
C GLN A 165 29.10 43.62 4.38
N ASP A 166 29.40 43.69 3.08
CA ASP A 166 30.28 44.74 2.57
C ASP A 166 29.44 45.98 2.29
N ALA A 167 29.72 47.02 3.07
CA ALA A 167 29.17 48.35 2.98
C ALA A 167 29.50 48.96 1.60
N ASN A 168 28.47 49.29 0.83
CA ASN A 168 28.59 50.17 -0.32
C ASN A 168 28.32 51.61 0.14
N ASP A 169 29.35 52.22 0.70
CA ASP A 169 29.42 53.67 0.94
C ASP A 169 30.05 54.31 -0.31
N GLY A 170 29.23 54.97 -1.12
CA GLY A 170 29.73 55.81 -2.19
C GLY A 170 30.28 57.12 -1.64
N PRO A 171 31.28 57.74 -2.28
CA PRO A 171 31.44 59.18 -2.24
C PRO A 171 31.01 59.81 -3.57
N GLN A 172 30.02 60.68 -3.46
CA GLN A 172 29.84 61.83 -4.34
C GLN A 172 31.03 62.77 -4.20
N LEU A 173 31.74 63.04 -5.29
CA LEU A 173 32.56 64.24 -5.45
C LEU A 173 32.48 64.73 -6.90
N GLY A 174 32.02 65.99 -7.03
CA GLY A 174 32.60 67.05 -7.86
C GLY A 174 32.75 66.82 -9.36
#